data_AF-A0A238BWX2-F1
#
_entry.id   AF-A0A238BWX2-F1
#
_cell.length_a   1.000
_cell.length_b   1.000
_cell.length_c   1.000
_cell.angle_alpha   90.00
_cell.angle_beta   90.00
_cell.angle_gamma   90.00
#
_symmetry.space_group_name_H-M   'P 1'
#
loop_
_entity.id
_entity.type
_entity.pdbx_description
1 polymer ?
#
loop_
_entity_poly.entity_id
_entity_poly.type
_entity_poly.pdbx_seq_one_letter_code
_entity_poly.pdbx_strand_id
1 'polypeptide(L)'
;MFGLEKVMGCGSAPAAAGFLCAGALGSDTGGSVRQLAAYWAVVGIKPTYGRCSCFGIIAFASSLDQARVITRSVSDSALMLETIDGYDNKGSTSNKRFHKSMIFFEFRFDI
;
A
#
# COMPACT_ATOMS: atom_id res chain seq x y z
N MET A 1 12.77 15.64 15.23
CA MET A 1 13.05 15.99 13.84
C MET A 1 13.86 14.85 13.23
N PHE A 2 13.33 14.14 12.24
CA PHE A 2 14.07 13.05 11.57
C PHE A 2 15.26 13.67 10.83
N GLY A 3 16.49 13.26 11.17
CA GLY A 3 17.72 13.82 10.61
C GLY A 3 17.81 13.56 9.11
N LEU A 4 18.09 14.61 8.32
CA LEU A 4 18.18 14.54 6.86
C LEU A 4 19.37 13.70 6.37
N GLU A 5 20.31 13.33 7.26
CA GLU A 5 21.44 12.46 6.91
C GLU A 5 21.10 10.96 6.78
N LYS A 6 19.85 10.58 7.10
CA LYS A 6 19.40 9.18 7.15
C LYS A 6 18.73 8.77 5.85
N VAL A 7 19.54 8.30 4.89
CA VAL A 7 19.04 7.77 3.59
C VAL A 7 18.72 6.28 3.72
N MET A 8 17.43 5.94 3.81
CA MET A 8 16.92 4.60 3.50
C MET A 8 15.99 4.71 2.28
N GLY A 9 16.35 4.01 1.20
CA GLY A 9 15.85 4.23 -0.17
C GLY A 9 14.33 4.05 -0.39
N CYS A 10 13.85 4.56 -1.54
CA CYS A 10 12.44 4.74 -1.96
C CYS A 10 11.77 6.02 -1.42
N GLY A 11 11.49 6.96 -2.32
CA GLY A 11 10.94 8.29 -2.01
C GLY A 11 9.48 8.29 -1.50
N SER A 12 8.77 7.18 -1.60
CA SER A 12 7.36 7.06 -1.22
C SER A 12 7.11 7.31 0.27
N ALA A 13 7.96 6.76 1.15
CA ALA A 13 7.84 6.91 2.59
C ALA A 13 8.19 8.33 3.11
N PRO A 14 9.33 8.95 2.71
CA PRO A 14 9.62 10.33 3.10
C PRO A 14 8.64 11.34 2.48
N ALA A 15 8.10 11.07 1.28
CA ALA A 15 7.06 11.93 0.69
C ALA A 15 5.77 11.93 1.52
N ALA A 16 5.33 10.75 2.00
CA ALA A 16 4.20 10.65 2.90
C ALA A 16 4.49 11.30 4.26
N ALA A 17 5.68 11.06 4.85
CA ALA A 17 6.07 11.63 6.13
C ALA A 17 6.20 13.17 6.09
N GLY A 18 6.75 13.69 4.99
CA GLY A 18 7.04 15.11 4.76
C GLY A 18 5.86 15.93 4.21
N PHE A 19 4.64 15.39 4.23
CA PHE A 19 3.44 16.09 3.73
C PHE A 19 3.50 16.43 2.23
N LEU A 20 4.35 15.76 1.45
CA LEU A 20 4.48 15.98 0.01
C LEU A 20 3.39 15.25 -0.78
N CYS A 21 2.77 14.22 -0.21
CA CYS A 21 1.61 13.54 -0.77
C CYS A 21 0.62 13.09 0.33
N ALA A 22 -0.63 12.87 -0.06
CA ALA A 22 -1.67 12.34 0.85
C ALA A 22 -1.39 10.88 1.25
N GLY A 23 -0.82 10.12 0.32
CA GLY A 23 -0.35 8.75 0.46
C GLY A 23 0.40 8.35 -0.80
N ALA A 24 1.22 7.31 -0.70
CA ALA A 24 2.05 6.82 -1.78
C ALA A 24 1.79 5.34 -2.03
N LEU A 25 1.88 4.95 -3.30
CA LEU A 25 1.89 3.55 -3.69
C LEU A 25 3.33 3.03 -3.77
N GLY A 26 3.50 1.75 -3.48
CA GLY A 26 4.76 1.04 -3.65
C GLY A 26 4.54 -0.42 -3.97
N SER A 27 5.59 -1.11 -4.37
CA SER A 27 5.63 -2.56 -4.45
C SER A 27 6.46 -3.10 -3.29
N ASP A 28 6.12 -4.29 -2.83
CA ASP A 28 6.99 -4.99 -1.91
C ASP A 28 6.91 -6.49 -2.11
N THR A 29 8.12 -7.03 -2.18
CA THR A 29 8.43 -8.42 -2.47
C THR A 29 8.96 -9.10 -1.21
N GLY A 30 9.96 -8.47 -0.55
CA GLY A 30 10.66 -9.03 0.60
C GLY A 30 10.49 -8.26 1.93
N GLY A 31 9.75 -7.14 1.94
CA GLY A 31 9.56 -6.30 3.13
C GLY A 31 9.94 -4.83 3.00
N SER A 32 10.31 -4.36 1.81
CA SER A 32 10.70 -2.96 1.53
C SER A 32 9.72 -1.93 2.10
N VAL A 33 8.42 -2.06 1.86
CA VAL A 33 7.41 -1.11 2.33
C VAL A 33 7.28 -1.13 3.85
N ARG A 34 7.35 -2.30 4.48
CA ARG A 34 7.24 -2.43 5.95
C ARG A 34 8.48 -1.87 6.65
N GLN A 35 9.66 -2.15 6.12
CA GLN A 35 10.92 -1.63 6.63
C GLN A 35 10.98 -0.10 6.52
N LEU A 36 10.54 0.46 5.39
CA LEU A 36 10.51 1.91 5.18
C LEU A 36 9.47 2.61 6.03
N ALA A 37 8.30 2.01 6.21
CA ALA A 37 7.27 2.55 7.08
C ALA A 37 7.76 2.67 8.53
N ALA A 38 8.44 1.63 9.03
CA ALA A 38 9.07 1.66 10.35
C ALA A 38 10.18 2.73 10.45
N TYR A 39 10.96 2.91 9.38
CA TYR A 39 12.06 3.89 9.36
C TYR A 39 11.58 5.34 9.36
N TRP A 40 10.56 5.64 8.55
CA TRP A 40 10.04 7.00 8.35
C TRP A 40 8.85 7.34 9.26
N ALA A 41 8.53 6.47 10.23
CA ALA A 41 7.40 6.60 11.15
C ALA A 41 6.07 6.90 10.44
N VAL A 42 5.80 6.13 9.39
CA VAL A 42 4.54 6.15 8.64
C VAL A 42 3.89 4.76 8.67
N VAL A 43 2.64 4.66 8.24
CA VAL A 43 1.92 3.39 8.11
C VAL A 43 2.21 2.79 6.74
N GLY A 44 2.61 1.51 6.70
CA GLY A 44 2.83 0.77 5.46
C GLY A 44 2.08 -0.56 5.48
N ILE A 45 1.11 -0.74 4.57
CA ILE A 45 0.28 -1.95 4.53
C ILE A 45 0.67 -2.87 3.39
N LYS A 46 0.93 -4.13 3.76
CA LYS A 46 0.96 -5.28 2.84
C LYS A 46 -0.42 -5.92 2.78
N PRO A 47 -1.14 -5.85 1.65
CA PRO A 47 -2.37 -6.59 1.52
C PRO A 47 -2.10 -8.09 1.35
N THR A 48 -3.17 -8.87 1.50
CA THR A 48 -3.17 -10.29 1.16
C THR A 48 -2.77 -10.47 -0.31
N TYR A 49 -1.98 -11.50 -0.60
CA TYR A 49 -1.56 -11.77 -1.96
C TYR A 49 -2.78 -11.99 -2.87
N GLY A 50 -2.77 -11.35 -4.04
CA GLY A 50 -3.87 -11.35 -5.01
C GLY A 50 -5.08 -10.47 -4.65
N ARG A 51 -5.01 -9.68 -3.57
CA ARG A 51 -6.04 -8.68 -3.20
C ARG A 51 -6.05 -7.47 -4.14
N CYS A 52 -4.86 -6.96 -4.45
CA CYS A 52 -4.69 -5.90 -5.44
C CYS A 52 -4.01 -6.48 -6.68
N SER A 53 -4.41 -6.03 -7.87
CA SER A 53 -3.77 -6.43 -9.12
C SER A 53 -2.32 -5.95 -9.18
N CYS A 54 -1.41 -6.81 -9.64
CA CYS A 54 -0.03 -6.43 -9.97
C CYS A 54 0.14 -6.09 -11.46
N PHE A 55 -0.96 -6.00 -12.22
CA PHE A 55 -0.89 -5.60 -13.62
C PHE A 55 -0.28 -4.20 -13.76
N GLY A 56 0.80 -4.09 -14.52
CA GLY A 56 1.54 -2.83 -14.70
C GLY A 56 2.65 -2.56 -13.67
N ILE A 57 2.82 -3.40 -12.65
CA ILE A 57 4.00 -3.35 -11.77
C ILE A 57 5.16 -4.09 -12.44
N ILE A 58 6.35 -3.49 -12.47
CA ILE A 58 7.57 -4.17 -12.89
C ILE A 58 7.87 -5.27 -11.86
N ALA A 59 7.78 -6.52 -12.30
CA ALA A 59 7.91 -7.66 -11.40
C ALA A 59 9.38 -7.91 -11.04
N PHE A 60 9.65 -8.05 -9.74
CA PHE A 60 10.92 -8.56 -9.23
C PHE A 60 10.78 -10.06 -8.93
N ALA A 61 9.68 -10.45 -8.26
CA ALA A 61 9.27 -11.83 -8.13
C ALA A 61 7.73 -11.88 -8.14
N SER A 62 7.15 -12.18 -9.30
CA SER A 62 5.70 -12.05 -9.54
C SER A 62 4.83 -12.78 -8.53
N SER A 63 5.31 -13.88 -7.95
CA SER A 63 4.62 -14.65 -6.90
C SER A 63 4.62 -14.00 -5.52
N LEU A 64 5.51 -13.03 -5.29
CA LEU A 64 5.74 -12.34 -4.02
C LEU A 64 5.46 -10.84 -4.11
N ASP A 65 5.35 -10.27 -5.30
CA ASP A 65 5.06 -8.85 -5.49
C ASP A 65 3.60 -8.55 -5.12
N GLN A 66 3.40 -7.57 -4.24
CA GLN A 66 2.09 -6.98 -3.97
C GLN A 66 2.14 -5.46 -4.08
N ALA A 67 1.09 -4.87 -4.66
CA ALA A 67 0.84 -3.44 -4.57
C ALA A 67 0.53 -3.04 -3.12
N ARG A 68 1.10 -1.92 -2.66
CA ARG A 68 1.01 -1.47 -1.25
C ARG A 68 0.79 0.01 -1.13
N VAL A 69 0.26 0.39 0.02
CA VAL A 69 -0.01 1.77 0.41
C VAL A 69 0.88 2.18 1.56
N ILE A 70 1.43 3.39 1.47
CA ILE A 70 2.17 4.08 2.52
C ILE A 70 1.42 5.39 2.81
N THR A 71 0.99 5.57 4.04
CA THR A 71 0.23 6.74 4.48
C THR A 71 0.66 7.16 5.88
N ARG A 72 0.22 8.34 6.34
CA ARG A 72 0.52 8.81 7.70
C ARG A 72 -0.41 8.21 8.76
N SER A 73 -1.62 7.82 8.37
CA SER A 73 -2.63 7.27 9.28
C SER A 73 -3.16 5.92 8.78
N VAL A 74 -3.62 5.08 9.72
CA VAL A 74 -4.24 3.78 9.41
C VAL A 74 -5.53 3.97 8.61
N SER A 75 -6.31 5.01 8.91
CA SER A 75 -7.56 5.32 8.20
C SER A 75 -7.31 5.68 6.74
N ASP A 76 -6.28 6.48 6.44
CA ASP A 76 -5.90 6.80 5.06
C ASP A 76 -5.42 5.55 4.31
N SER A 77 -4.66 4.69 4.99
CA SER A 77 -4.22 3.41 4.44
C SER A 77 -5.41 2.51 4.11
N ALA A 78 -6.41 2.43 4.98
CA ALA A 78 -7.62 1.64 4.74
C ALA A 78 -8.40 2.17 3.53
N LEU A 79 -8.58 3.49 3.43
CA LEU A 79 -9.30 4.13 2.33
C LEU A 79 -8.59 3.97 0.98
N MET A 80 -7.27 4.17 0.95
CA MET A 80 -6.49 3.92 -0.26
C MET A 80 -6.53 2.45 -0.64
N LEU A 81 -6.39 1.53 0.32
CA LEU A 81 -6.45 0.10 0.06
C LEU A 81 -7.80 -0.32 -0.51
N GLU A 82 -8.91 0.17 0.04
CA GLU A 82 -10.26 -0.08 -0.49
C GLU A 82 -10.43 0.43 -1.93
N THR A 83 -9.74 1.51 -2.28
CA THR A 83 -9.80 2.07 -3.63
C THR A 83 -9.11 1.17 -4.64
N ILE A 84 -7.96 0.59 -4.28
CA ILE A 84 -7.14 -0.27 -5.15
C ILE A 84 -7.42 -1.78 -5.00
N ASP A 85 -8.21 -2.18 -4.01
CA ASP A 85 -8.67 -3.57 -3.82
C ASP A 85 -9.67 -3.94 -4.92
N GLY A 86 -9.49 -5.14 -5.47
CA GLY A 86 -10.38 -5.68 -6.48
C GLY A 86 -9.74 -6.70 -7.40
N TYR A 87 -10.58 -7.64 -7.84
CA TYR A 87 -10.21 -8.59 -8.89
C TYR A 87 -10.00 -7.87 -10.23
N ASP A 88 -8.86 -8.16 -10.85
CA ASP A 88 -8.52 -7.71 -12.20
C ASP A 88 -8.24 -8.92 -13.09
N ASN A 89 -8.98 -9.05 -14.18
CA ASN A 89 -8.83 -10.14 -15.14
C ASN A 89 -7.49 -10.07 -15.90
N LYS A 90 -6.82 -8.91 -15.94
CA LYS A 90 -5.51 -8.74 -16.57
C LYS A 90 -4.35 -9.17 -15.66
N GLY A 91 -4.57 -9.20 -14.35
CA GLY A 91 -3.59 -9.63 -13.36
C GLY A 91 -3.67 -11.14 -13.13
N SER A 92 -2.68 -11.90 -13.62
CA SER A 92 -2.60 -13.36 -13.39
C SER A 92 -2.50 -13.75 -11.91
N THR A 93 -2.08 -12.83 -11.04
CA THR A 93 -1.97 -13.00 -9.60
C THR A 93 -3.20 -12.53 -8.82
N SER A 94 -4.15 -11.86 -9.48
CA SER A 94 -5.36 -11.34 -8.84
C SER A 94 -6.36 -12.46 -8.54
N ASN A 95 -7.00 -12.41 -7.37
CA ASN A 95 -7.88 -13.48 -6.90
C ASN A 95 -9.35 -13.03 -6.87
N LYS A 96 -10.22 -13.80 -7.54
CA LYS A 96 -11.68 -13.56 -7.61
C LYS A 96 -12.39 -13.53 -6.25
N ARG A 97 -11.76 -14.09 -5.19
CA ARG A 97 -12.26 -14.02 -3.82
C ARG A 97 -12.36 -12.59 -3.28
N PHE A 98 -11.54 -11.68 -3.81
CA PHE A 98 -11.58 -10.26 -3.49
C PHE A 98 -12.42 -9.53 -4.55
N HIS A 99 -13.68 -9.91 -4.65
CA HIS A 99 -14.67 -9.09 -5.36
C HIS A 99 -15.05 -7.94 -4.43
N LYS A 100 -15.12 -6.72 -4.97
CA LYS A 100 -15.35 -5.51 -4.20
C LYS A 100 -16.75 -5.54 -3.58
N SER A 101 -16.87 -6.15 -2.41
CA SER A 101 -18.03 -6.02 -1.57
C SER A 101 -17.91 -4.66 -0.91
N MET A 102 -18.84 -3.77 -1.24
CA MET A 102 -18.94 -2.40 -0.72
C MET A 102 -19.35 -2.44 0.76
N ILE A 103 -18.57 -3.11 1.60
CA ILE A 103 -18.90 -3.36 3.02
C ILE A 103 -18.29 -2.29 3.93
N PHE A 104 -17.33 -1.48 3.45
CA PHE A 104 -16.66 -0.49 4.30
C PHE A 104 -17.27 0.92 4.26
N PHE A 105 -18.14 1.24 3.29
CA PHE A 105 -18.84 2.53 3.26
C PHE A 105 -20.01 2.61 4.27
N GLU A 106 -20.58 1.45 4.64
CA GLU A 106 -21.67 1.35 5.62
C GLU A 106 -21.18 1.31 7.08
N PHE A 107 -19.86 1.33 7.28
CA PHE A 107 -19.22 1.51 8.59
C PHE A 107 -18.51 2.86 8.62
N ARG A 108 -19.26 3.96 8.47
CA ARG A 108 -18.71 5.31 8.60
C ARG A 108 -19.64 6.22 9.41
N PHE A 109 -19.06 6.76 10.49
CA PHE A 109 -19.53 7.92 11.26
C PHE A 109 -20.75 7.76 12.18
N ASP A 110 -20.69 6.85 13.15
CA ASP A 110 -21.47 6.93 14.40
C ASP A 110 -20.55 6.94 15.63
N ILE A 111 -19.60 7.89 15.66
CA ILE A 111 -18.98 8.43 16.88
C ILE A 111 -18.83 9.95 16.70
#